data_AF-A0A6B9ZIZ1-F1
#
_entry.id   AF-A0A6B9ZIZ1-F1
#
_cell.length_a   1.000
_cell.length_b   1.000
_cell.length_c   1.000
_cell.angle_alpha   90.00
_cell.angle_beta   90.00
_cell.angle_gamma   90.00
#
_symmetry.space_group_name_H-M   'P 1'
#
loop_
_entity.id
_entity.type
_entity.pdbx_description
1 polymer ?
#
loop_
_entity_poly.entity_id
_entity_poly.type
_entity_poly.pdbx_seq_one_letter_code
_entity_poly.pdbx_strand_id
1 'polypeptide(L)'
;MAKSTDNILLKGASGTIADMLTLTKRRSGNIILGKKRRRSNIPPTDAQIEVQQRFKKSILYAKAVLRDPVKKAMYEKAAGPDQSAYNMAMRDAFKLPVVESIDTTKYLGGIGDVITVRAYDDFKLVSVKVSIRTAAGAVIEAGDAILQDNGLDWTYTATVDNAAAPGSVITAIATDTPGNQMPREVEV
;
A
#
# COMPACT_ATOMS: atom_id res chain seq x y z
N MET A 1 5.75 -17.30 -23.79
CA MET A 1 6.04 -16.08 -24.58
C MET A 1 7.43 -16.20 -25.17
N ALA A 2 7.57 -15.95 -26.48
CA ALA A 2 8.87 -15.96 -27.15
C ALA A 2 9.74 -14.79 -26.68
N LYS A 3 11.03 -15.03 -26.46
CA LYS A 3 12.03 -14.00 -26.11
C LYS A 3 13.13 -14.03 -27.17
N SER A 4 13.43 -12.87 -27.75
CA SER A 4 14.57 -12.69 -28.65
C SER A 4 15.58 -11.79 -27.94
N THR A 5 16.71 -12.37 -27.53
CA THR A 5 17.69 -11.70 -26.66
C THR A 5 18.85 -11.06 -27.43
N ASP A 6 19.09 -11.45 -28.68
CA ASP A 6 20.18 -10.92 -29.53
C ASP A 6 19.69 -10.66 -30.97
N ASN A 7 18.70 -9.78 -31.08
CA ASN A 7 18.16 -9.39 -32.38
C ASN A 7 19.00 -8.25 -32.98
N ILE A 8 19.80 -8.57 -33.99
CA ILE A 8 20.68 -7.60 -34.66
C ILE A 8 19.90 -6.41 -35.27
N LEU A 9 18.66 -6.62 -35.71
CA LEU A 9 17.83 -5.59 -36.31
C LEU A 9 17.37 -4.53 -35.30
N LEU A 10 17.26 -4.91 -34.03
CA LEU A 10 16.78 -4.04 -32.96
C LEU A 10 17.91 -3.53 -32.06
N LYS A 11 19.16 -3.91 -32.35
CA LYS A 11 20.33 -3.55 -31.56
C LYS A 11 20.59 -2.05 -31.66
N GLY A 12 20.46 -1.35 -30.53
CA GLY A 12 20.61 0.11 -30.46
C GLY A 12 19.37 0.90 -30.91
N ALA A 13 18.35 0.25 -31.45
CA ALA A 13 17.10 0.90 -31.82
C ALA A 13 16.29 1.32 -30.57
N SER A 14 15.66 2.49 -30.63
CA SER A 14 14.77 3.01 -29.58
C SER A 14 13.63 3.83 -30.18
N GLY A 15 12.59 4.09 -29.39
CA GLY A 15 11.47 4.92 -29.82
C GLY A 15 10.37 4.15 -30.54
N THR A 16 9.71 4.78 -31.50
CA THR A 16 8.57 4.22 -32.23
C THR A 16 8.93 3.97 -33.69
N ILE A 17 8.69 2.74 -34.18
CA ILE A 17 8.87 2.35 -35.58
C ILE A 17 7.53 2.48 -36.31
N ALA A 18 7.56 3.20 -37.44
CA ALA A 18 6.46 3.35 -38.39
C ALA A 18 5.11 3.76 -37.77
N ASP A 19 5.14 4.50 -36.65
CA ASP A 19 3.95 4.86 -35.86
C ASP A 19 3.12 3.67 -35.32
N MET A 20 3.62 2.44 -35.43
CA MET A 20 2.89 1.21 -35.11
C MET A 20 3.43 0.49 -33.89
N LEU A 21 4.75 0.46 -33.71
CA LEU A 21 5.42 -0.31 -32.66
C LEU A 21 6.32 0.58 -31.82
N THR A 22 6.19 0.52 -30.50
CA THR A 22 7.07 1.21 -29.55
C THR A 22 8.02 0.22 -28.93
N LEU A 23 9.31 0.56 -28.93
CA LEU A 23 10.39 -0.23 -28.36
C LEU A 23 10.72 0.30 -26.97
N THR A 24 10.62 -0.56 -25.98
CA THR A 24 10.97 -0.24 -24.59
C THR A 24 12.12 -1.14 -24.15
N LYS A 25 13.28 -0.53 -23.87
CA LYS A 25 14.44 -1.23 -23.31
C LYS A 25 14.33 -1.29 -21.79
N ARG A 26 14.42 -2.49 -21.23
CA ARG A 26 14.45 -2.74 -19.78
C ARG A 26 15.86 -2.55 -19.22
N ARG A 27 15.99 -2.46 -17.89
CA ARG A 27 17.30 -2.34 -17.21
C ARG A 27 18.17 -3.59 -17.44
N SER A 28 17.55 -4.76 -17.57
CA SER A 28 18.19 -6.03 -17.90
C SER A 28 18.73 -6.09 -19.33
N GLY A 29 18.44 -5.09 -20.16
CA GLY A 29 18.78 -5.08 -21.58
C GLY A 29 17.71 -5.67 -22.50
N ASN A 30 16.68 -6.31 -21.96
CA ASN A 30 15.58 -6.88 -22.76
C ASN A 30 14.79 -5.78 -23.49
N ILE A 31 14.46 -6.02 -24.76
CA ILE A 31 13.62 -5.12 -25.57
C ILE A 31 12.20 -5.68 -25.62
N ILE A 32 11.21 -4.84 -25.31
CA ILE A 32 9.79 -5.14 -25.49
C ILE A 32 9.24 -4.33 -26.65
N LEU A 33 8.54 -5.02 -27.54
CA LEU A 33 7.76 -4.44 -28.62
C LEU A 33 6.29 -4.35 -28.16
N GLY A 34 5.75 -3.13 -28.14
CA GLY A 34 4.33 -2.90 -27.87
C GLY A 34 3.65 -2.20 -29.04
N LYS A 35 2.41 -2.57 -29.35
CA LYS A 35 1.59 -1.81 -30.31
C LYS A 35 1.36 -0.40 -29.76
N LYS A 36 1.66 0.62 -30.57
CA LYS A 36 1.40 2.01 -30.21
C LYS A 36 -0.10 2.18 -29.98
N ARG A 37 -0.47 2.73 -28.82
CA ARG A 37 -1.86 3.08 -28.52
C ARG A 37 -2.16 4.46 -29.10
N ARG A 38 -3.33 4.60 -29.74
CA ARG A 38 -3.86 5.91 -30.12
C ARG A 38 -4.28 6.67 -28.86
N ARG A 39 -4.22 8.00 -28.92
CA ARG A 39 -4.82 8.87 -27.90
C ARG A 39 -6.31 8.56 -27.76
N SER A 40 -6.77 8.40 -26.51
CA SER A 40 -8.20 8.31 -26.22
C SER A 40 -8.85 9.69 -26.37
N ASN A 41 -10.02 9.73 -26.99
CA ASN A 41 -10.87 10.93 -27.08
C ASN A 41 -12.04 10.88 -26.07
N ILE A 42 -12.12 9.82 -25.26
CA ILE A 42 -13.18 9.65 -24.25
C ILE A 42 -12.72 10.36 -22.97
N PRO A 43 -13.55 11.25 -22.39
CA PRO A 43 -13.22 11.89 -21.12
C PRO A 43 -13.13 10.85 -19.99
N PRO A 44 -12.22 11.06 -19.02
CA PRO A 44 -12.05 10.11 -17.93
C PRO A 44 -13.27 10.11 -16.98
N THR A 45 -13.59 8.95 -16.43
CA THR A 45 -14.61 8.81 -15.37
C THR A 45 -14.08 9.27 -14.02
N ASP A 46 -14.94 9.50 -13.04
CA ASP A 46 -14.54 9.95 -11.70
C ASP A 46 -13.56 8.98 -11.03
N ALA A 47 -13.81 7.67 -11.13
CA ALA A 47 -12.88 6.65 -10.64
C ALA A 47 -11.51 6.70 -11.35
N GLN A 48 -11.48 7.01 -12.65
CA GLN A 48 -10.22 7.20 -13.38
C GLN A 48 -9.49 8.47 -12.95
N ILE A 49 -10.23 9.54 -12.66
CA ILE A 49 -9.66 10.78 -12.13
C ILE A 49 -9.02 10.52 -10.76
N GLU A 50 -9.69 9.79 -9.87
CA GLU A 50 -9.15 9.42 -8.56
C GLU A 50 -7.85 8.62 -8.69
N VAL A 51 -7.83 7.60 -9.55
CA VAL A 51 -6.63 6.82 -9.86
C VAL A 51 -5.50 7.71 -10.38
N GLN A 52 -5.79 8.67 -11.26
CA GLN A 52 -4.79 9.62 -11.76
C GLN A 52 -4.25 10.53 -10.64
N GLN A 53 -5.10 10.99 -9.72
CA GLN A 53 -4.65 11.82 -8.61
C GLN A 53 -3.77 11.03 -7.64
N ARG A 54 -4.15 9.80 -7.31
CA ARG A 54 -3.34 8.89 -6.49
C ARG A 54 -1.99 8.60 -7.16
N PHE A 55 -1.99 8.38 -8.47
CA PHE A 55 -0.77 8.19 -9.26
C PHE A 55 0.16 9.41 -9.20
N LYS A 56 -0.38 10.64 -9.33
CA LYS A 56 0.40 11.89 -9.18
C LYS A 56 1.03 12.02 -7.80
N LYS A 57 0.26 11.76 -6.73
CA LYS A 57 0.75 11.77 -5.34
C LYS A 57 1.88 10.75 -5.14
N SER A 58 1.70 9.55 -5.69
CA SER A 58 2.70 8.47 -5.60
C SER A 58 4.02 8.83 -6.31
N ILE A 59 3.95 9.50 -7.46
CA ILE A 59 5.14 10.01 -8.16
C ILE A 59 5.88 11.04 -7.30
N LEU A 60 5.15 11.96 -6.66
CA LEU A 60 5.76 12.98 -5.82
C LEU A 60 6.49 12.34 -4.63
N TYR A 61 5.86 11.35 -3.99
CA TYR A 61 6.47 10.58 -2.91
C TYR A 61 7.73 9.86 -3.39
N ALA A 62 7.67 9.12 -4.50
CA ALA A 62 8.81 8.37 -5.02
C ALA A 62 10.00 9.29 -5.35
N LYS A 63 9.74 10.50 -5.88
CA LYS A 63 10.78 11.51 -6.09
C LYS A 63 11.38 12.02 -4.78
N ALA A 64 10.57 12.19 -3.74
CA ALA A 64 11.05 12.59 -2.42
C ALA A 64 11.92 11.50 -1.79
N VAL A 65 11.52 10.23 -1.89
CA VAL A 65 12.30 9.07 -1.43
C VAL A 65 13.69 9.03 -2.07
N LEU A 66 13.82 9.35 -3.36
CA LEU A 66 15.12 9.37 -4.03
C LEU A 66 16.09 10.42 -3.46
N ARG A 67 15.58 11.47 -2.81
CA ARG A 67 16.41 12.51 -2.16
C ARG A 67 16.89 12.09 -0.78
N ASP A 68 16.22 11.12 -0.16
CA ASP A 68 16.59 10.57 1.13
C ASP A 68 17.45 9.30 0.94
N PRO A 69 18.75 9.33 1.26
CA PRO A 69 19.64 8.21 1.03
C PRO A 69 19.26 6.96 1.84
N VAL A 70 18.65 7.12 3.02
CA VAL A 70 18.26 6.02 3.90
C VAL A 70 17.06 5.30 3.31
N LYS A 71 15.99 6.04 2.97
CA LYS A 71 14.79 5.46 2.34
C LYS A 71 15.12 4.87 0.97
N LYS A 72 15.92 5.57 0.17
CA LYS A 72 16.38 5.05 -1.12
C LYS A 72 17.07 3.69 -0.97
N ALA A 73 18.03 3.55 -0.07
CA ALA A 73 18.73 2.29 0.15
C ALA A 73 17.79 1.16 0.59
N MET A 74 16.76 1.48 1.40
CA MET A 74 15.73 0.52 1.79
C MET A 74 14.97 -0.04 0.59
N TYR A 75 14.48 0.83 -0.31
CA TYR A 75 13.77 0.40 -1.52
C TYR A 75 14.69 -0.24 -2.57
N GLU A 76 15.97 0.13 -2.62
CA GLU A 76 16.95 -0.56 -3.50
C GLU A 76 17.13 -2.02 -3.10
N LYS A 77 17.18 -2.31 -1.79
CA LYS A 77 17.27 -3.70 -1.29
C LYS A 77 16.03 -4.54 -1.61
N ALA A 78 14.85 -3.92 -1.63
CA ALA A 78 13.59 -4.59 -1.94
C ALA A 78 13.28 -4.64 -3.45
N ALA A 79 14.08 -3.98 -4.30
CA ALA A 79 13.82 -3.93 -5.72
C ALA A 79 14.08 -5.29 -6.39
N GLY A 80 13.08 -5.81 -7.10
CA GLY A 80 13.22 -7.00 -7.91
C GLY A 80 13.94 -6.76 -9.25
N PRO A 81 14.07 -7.80 -10.09
CA PRO A 81 14.63 -7.69 -11.43
C PRO A 81 13.93 -6.61 -12.25
N ASP A 82 14.69 -5.78 -12.96
CA ASP A 82 14.20 -4.63 -13.74
C ASP A 82 13.48 -3.51 -12.95
N GLN A 83 13.50 -3.56 -11.63
CA GLN A 83 12.93 -2.51 -10.79
C GLN A 83 14.02 -1.57 -10.25
N SER A 84 13.63 -0.33 -10.01
CA SER A 84 14.45 0.66 -9.33
C SER A 84 13.81 1.00 -7.98
N ALA A 85 14.56 1.62 -7.07
CA ALA A 85 13.98 2.17 -5.84
C ALA A 85 12.81 3.11 -6.10
N TYR A 86 12.88 3.90 -7.18
CA TYR A 86 11.77 4.74 -7.62
C TYR A 86 10.52 3.91 -7.93
N ASN A 87 10.66 2.83 -8.69
CA ASN A 87 9.52 1.97 -9.05
C ASN A 87 8.90 1.32 -7.81
N MET A 88 9.74 0.90 -6.85
CA MET A 88 9.28 0.30 -5.60
C MET A 88 8.56 1.31 -4.71
N ALA A 89 9.17 2.47 -4.44
CA ALA A 89 8.56 3.53 -3.64
C ALA A 89 7.25 4.07 -4.25
N MET A 90 7.19 4.15 -5.58
CA MET A 90 5.98 4.54 -6.28
C MET A 90 4.88 3.49 -6.14
N ARG A 91 5.22 2.19 -6.22
CA ARG A 91 4.25 1.09 -6.06
C ARG A 91 3.69 1.06 -4.65
N ASP A 92 4.56 1.20 -3.66
CA ASP A 92 4.25 1.27 -2.24
C ASP A 92 3.30 2.44 -1.97
N ALA A 93 3.67 3.67 -2.32
CA ALA A 93 2.79 4.84 -2.19
C ALA A 93 1.48 4.74 -2.98
N PHE A 94 1.49 4.01 -4.09
CA PHE A 94 0.29 3.82 -4.89
C PHE A 94 -0.62 2.74 -4.31
N LYS A 95 -0.14 1.75 -3.55
CA LYS A 95 -1.01 0.76 -2.92
C LYS A 95 -1.38 1.21 -1.51
N LEU A 96 -2.52 0.72 -1.04
CA LEU A 96 -2.98 1.03 0.32
C LEU A 96 -2.71 -0.19 1.19
N PRO A 97 -2.44 -0.01 2.48
CA PRO A 97 -2.38 -1.11 3.41
C PRO A 97 -3.76 -1.78 3.52
N VAL A 98 -3.76 -3.05 3.91
CA VAL A 98 -4.97 -3.84 4.04
C VAL A 98 -5.13 -4.25 5.50
N VAL A 99 -6.30 -3.95 6.08
CA VAL A 99 -6.75 -4.55 7.33
C VAL A 99 -7.66 -5.74 6.95
N GLU A 100 -7.19 -6.95 7.15
CA GLU A 100 -7.89 -8.19 6.76
C GLU A 100 -8.99 -8.57 7.74
N SER A 101 -8.74 -8.44 9.04
CA SER A 101 -9.73 -8.74 10.08
C SER A 101 -9.41 -8.02 11.39
N ILE A 102 -10.45 -7.82 12.19
CA ILE A 102 -10.38 -7.37 13.58
C ILE A 102 -11.11 -8.44 14.38
N ASP A 103 -10.37 -9.15 15.23
CA ASP A 103 -10.88 -10.14 16.15
C ASP A 103 -11.10 -9.50 17.52
N THR A 104 -12.36 -9.44 17.90
CA THR A 104 -12.88 -8.84 19.14
C THR A 104 -13.36 -9.91 20.14
N THR A 105 -13.14 -11.20 19.86
CA THR A 105 -13.67 -12.31 20.68
C THR A 105 -13.18 -12.29 22.13
N LYS A 106 -12.01 -11.70 22.38
CA LYS A 106 -11.42 -11.54 23.72
C LYS A 106 -11.65 -10.15 24.31
N TYR A 107 -12.54 -9.36 23.72
CA TYR A 107 -12.93 -8.05 24.20
C TYR A 107 -14.35 -8.08 24.77
N LEU A 108 -14.43 -8.11 26.09
CA LEU A 108 -15.64 -8.09 26.91
C LEU A 108 -15.88 -6.72 27.58
N GLY A 109 -14.99 -5.75 27.35
CA GLY A 109 -15.04 -4.40 27.89
C GLY A 109 -14.21 -4.19 29.15
N GLY A 110 -13.49 -5.20 29.63
CA GLY A 110 -12.64 -5.09 30.80
C GLY A 110 -11.26 -4.51 30.46
N ILE A 111 -10.62 -3.90 31.46
CA ILE A 111 -9.19 -3.54 31.38
C ILE A 111 -8.37 -4.83 31.23
N GLY A 112 -7.44 -4.85 30.26
CA GLY A 112 -6.62 -6.01 29.95
C GLY A 112 -7.18 -6.91 28.84
N ASP A 113 -8.42 -6.66 28.40
CA ASP A 113 -9.00 -7.35 27.26
C ASP A 113 -8.23 -7.10 25.97
N VAL A 114 -8.29 -8.05 25.05
CA VAL A 114 -7.40 -8.09 23.90
C VAL A 114 -8.18 -8.00 22.60
N ILE A 115 -7.74 -7.10 21.72
CA ILE A 115 -8.21 -6.98 20.34
C ILE A 115 -7.05 -7.35 19.43
N THR A 116 -7.28 -8.29 18.51
CA THR A 116 -6.27 -8.72 17.54
C THR A 116 -6.64 -8.20 16.16
N VAL A 117 -5.74 -7.45 15.53
CA VAL A 117 -5.93 -6.90 14.19
C VAL A 117 -4.95 -7.55 13.24
N ARG A 118 -5.46 -8.19 12.18
CA ARG A 118 -4.62 -8.70 11.10
C ARG A 118 -4.51 -7.64 10.01
N ALA A 119 -3.31 -7.09 9.84
CA ALA A 119 -3.06 -6.05 8.84
C ALA A 119 -1.69 -6.23 8.19
N TYR A 120 -1.64 -5.98 6.88
CA TYR A 120 -0.41 -6.10 6.10
C TYR A 120 -0.34 -5.07 4.98
N ASP A 121 0.86 -4.88 4.48
CA ASP A 121 1.16 -4.01 3.36
C ASP A 121 2.17 -4.70 2.41
N ASP A 122 2.24 -4.25 1.15
CA ASP A 122 3.08 -4.88 0.13
C ASP A 122 4.58 -4.56 0.29
N PHE A 123 4.92 -3.55 1.09
CA PHE A 123 6.29 -3.21 1.43
C PHE A 123 6.52 -3.26 2.93
N LYS A 124 5.87 -2.39 3.70
CA LYS A 124 6.01 -2.35 5.15
C LYS A 124 4.90 -1.53 5.78
N LEU A 125 4.19 -2.19 6.70
CA LEU A 125 3.24 -1.54 7.60
C LEU A 125 4.00 -0.90 8.78
N VAL A 126 3.69 0.36 9.08
CA VAL A 126 4.39 1.15 10.11
C VAL A 126 3.68 1.04 11.45
N SER A 127 2.36 1.19 11.47
CA SER A 127 1.58 1.14 12.70
C SER A 127 0.13 0.73 12.43
N VAL A 128 -0.49 0.19 13.47
CA VAL A 128 -1.94 -0.02 13.54
C VAL A 128 -2.43 0.71 14.78
N LYS A 129 -3.35 1.67 14.60
CA LYS A 129 -4.00 2.38 15.70
C LYS A 129 -5.40 1.83 15.89
N VAL A 130 -5.75 1.46 17.12
CA VAL A 130 -7.08 0.99 17.49
C VAL A 130 -7.80 2.11 18.25
N SER A 131 -9.07 2.31 17.93
CA SER A 131 -9.97 3.25 18.60
C SER A 131 -11.26 2.52 18.96
N ILE A 132 -11.69 2.65 20.20
CA ILE A 132 -12.90 2.03 20.72
C ILE A 132 -13.92 3.15 20.94
N ARG A 133 -15.10 3.03 20.32
CA ARG A 133 -16.22 3.96 20.48
C ARG A 133 -17.42 3.24 21.07
N THR A 134 -18.18 3.93 21.92
CA THR A 134 -19.49 3.46 22.39
C THR A 134 -20.48 3.34 21.23
N ALA A 135 -21.60 2.66 21.44
CA ALA A 135 -22.73 2.63 20.50
C ALA A 135 -23.25 4.04 20.15
N ALA A 136 -23.09 5.01 21.04
CA ALA A 136 -23.45 6.42 20.82
C ALA A 136 -22.38 7.21 20.04
N GLY A 137 -21.25 6.59 19.68
CA GLY A 137 -20.15 7.19 18.93
C GLY A 137 -19.11 7.95 19.75
N ALA A 138 -19.20 7.94 21.09
CA ALA A 138 -18.21 8.57 21.95
C ALA A 138 -16.95 7.72 22.04
N VAL A 139 -15.76 8.33 21.86
CA VAL A 139 -14.48 7.63 21.98
C VAL A 139 -14.21 7.31 23.46
N ILE A 140 -14.00 6.03 23.74
CA ILE A 140 -13.65 5.51 25.07
C ILE A 140 -12.13 5.59 25.23
N GLU A 141 -11.41 5.00 24.28
CA GLU A 141 -9.95 5.00 24.24
C GLU A 141 -9.43 4.84 22.81
N ALA A 142 -8.19 5.24 22.61
CA ALA A 142 -7.46 4.97 21.38
C ALA A 142 -5.96 4.84 21.67
N GLY A 143 -5.30 3.93 20.98
CA GLY A 143 -3.86 3.72 21.15
C GLY A 143 -3.27 2.85 20.04
N ASP A 144 -1.95 2.72 20.08
CA ASP A 144 -1.21 1.94 19.09
C ASP A 144 -1.19 0.45 19.49
N ALA A 145 -1.49 -0.42 18.53
CA ALA A 145 -1.36 -1.85 18.70
C ALA A 145 0.11 -2.28 18.54
N ILE A 146 0.46 -3.41 19.15
CA ILE A 146 1.82 -3.96 19.15
C ILE A 146 1.88 -5.12 18.16
N LEU A 147 2.79 -5.02 17.18
CA LEU A 147 3.07 -6.10 16.24
C LEU A 147 3.57 -7.34 16.99
N GLN A 148 2.93 -8.48 16.74
CA GLN A 148 3.30 -9.76 17.32
C GLN A 148 4.46 -10.42 16.56
N ASP A 149 5.10 -11.40 17.20
CA ASP A 149 6.27 -12.11 16.64
C ASP A 149 5.99 -12.83 15.31
N ASN A 150 4.72 -13.09 15.00
CA ASN A 150 4.31 -13.67 13.71
C ASN A 150 4.44 -12.68 12.53
N GLY A 151 4.70 -11.39 12.80
CA GLY A 151 4.92 -10.36 11.78
C GLY A 151 3.67 -9.95 11.00
N LEU A 152 2.48 -10.37 11.43
CA LEU A 152 1.22 -10.15 10.70
C LEU A 152 0.09 -9.63 11.59
N ASP A 153 0.02 -10.13 12.82
CA ASP A 153 -1.03 -9.77 13.77
C ASP A 153 -0.56 -8.66 14.70
N TRP A 154 -1.45 -7.71 14.97
CA TRP A 154 -1.25 -6.58 15.87
C TRP A 154 -2.19 -6.71 17.04
N THR A 155 -1.67 -6.58 18.25
CA THR A 155 -2.45 -6.77 19.47
C THR A 155 -2.60 -5.44 20.20
N TYR A 156 -3.85 -5.08 20.48
CA TYR A 156 -4.19 -3.96 21.35
C TYR A 156 -4.77 -4.49 22.66
N THR A 157 -4.29 -3.95 23.78
CA THR A 157 -4.79 -4.29 25.12
C THR A 157 -5.57 -3.11 25.65
N ALA A 158 -6.84 -3.34 25.98
CA ALA A 158 -7.74 -2.32 26.51
C ALA A 158 -7.20 -1.77 27.84
N THR A 159 -7.20 -0.45 27.99
CA THR A 159 -6.70 0.24 29.18
C THR A 159 -7.81 0.93 29.97
N VAL A 160 -9.00 1.03 29.38
CA VAL A 160 -10.16 1.70 29.97
C VAL A 160 -11.29 0.69 30.08
N ASP A 161 -11.97 0.69 31.22
CA ASP A 161 -13.16 -0.12 31.42
C ASP A 161 -14.33 0.42 30.60
N ASN A 162 -14.98 -0.47 29.85
CA ASN A 162 -16.16 -0.23 29.07
C ASN A 162 -17.29 -1.15 29.54
N ALA A 163 -18.03 -0.70 30.56
CA ALA A 163 -19.16 -1.43 31.12
C ALA A 163 -20.29 -1.74 30.10
N ALA A 164 -20.29 -1.10 28.92
CA ALA A 164 -21.24 -1.33 27.83
C ALA A 164 -20.53 -1.78 26.56
N ALA A 165 -19.80 -2.91 26.64
CA ALA A 165 -19.10 -3.49 25.49
C ALA A 165 -20.00 -3.83 24.29
N PRO A 166 -21.18 -4.46 24.46
CA PRO A 166 -22.04 -4.79 23.32
C PRO A 166 -22.50 -3.53 22.56
N GLY A 167 -22.39 -3.55 21.24
CA GLY A 167 -22.70 -2.42 20.36
C GLY A 167 -21.59 -1.36 20.27
N SER A 168 -20.43 -1.59 20.91
CA SER A 168 -19.26 -0.73 20.73
C SER A 168 -18.65 -0.94 19.34
N VAL A 169 -18.14 0.14 18.74
CA VAL A 169 -17.48 0.10 17.44
C VAL A 169 -15.98 0.20 17.63
N ILE A 170 -15.25 -0.83 17.21
CA ILE A 170 -13.80 -0.85 17.18
C ILE A 170 -13.34 -0.48 15.77
N THR A 171 -12.55 0.57 15.67
CA THR A 171 -11.91 1.03 14.43
C THR A 171 -10.41 0.76 14.50
N ALA A 172 -9.88 -0.02 13.56
CA ALA A 172 -8.44 -0.19 13.35
C ALA A 172 -7.99 0.60 12.13
N ILE A 173 -6.93 1.41 12.28
CA ILE A 173 -6.35 2.23 11.21
C ILE A 173 -4.92 1.75 10.96
N ALA A 174 -4.72 1.08 9.83
CA ALA A 174 -3.40 0.65 9.37
C ALA A 174 -2.71 1.80 8.61
N THR A 175 -1.45 2.11 8.97
CA THR A 175 -0.63 3.14 8.32
C THR A 175 0.61 2.53 7.70
N ASP A 176 0.85 2.78 6.42
CA ASP A 176 2.03 2.29 5.67
C ASP A 176 3.24 3.25 5.74
N THR A 177 4.34 2.88 5.08
CA THR A 177 5.58 3.68 5.04
C THR A 177 5.43 5.03 4.31
N PRO A 178 4.63 5.12 3.23
CA PRO A 178 4.19 6.37 2.63
C PRO A 178 3.29 7.25 3.50
N GLY A 179 2.69 6.70 4.55
CA GLY A 179 1.73 7.37 5.42
C GLY A 179 0.29 7.30 4.92
N ASN A 180 -0.02 6.42 3.97
CA ASN A 180 -1.40 6.12 3.63
C ASN A 180 -2.07 5.36 4.77
N GLN A 181 -3.35 5.65 4.97
CA GLN A 181 -4.15 5.09 6.05
C GLN A 181 -5.34 4.32 5.49
N MET A 182 -5.60 3.14 6.06
CA MET A 182 -6.79 2.36 5.76
C MET A 182 -7.54 2.03 7.06
N PRO A 183 -8.69 2.68 7.32
CA PRO A 183 -9.55 2.33 8.44
C PRO A 183 -10.37 1.08 8.12
N ARG A 184 -10.63 0.27 9.16
CA ARG A 184 -11.63 -0.79 9.15
C ARG A 184 -12.36 -0.81 10.48
N GLU A 185 -13.66 -1.07 10.44
CA GLU A 185 -14.52 -1.03 11.63
C GLU A 185 -15.22 -2.37 11.82
N VAL A 186 -15.41 -2.76 13.08
CA VAL A 186 -16.19 -3.93 13.50
C VAL A 186 -16.99 -3.55 14.75
N GLU A 187 -18.22 -4.03 14.83
CA GLU A 187 -19.09 -3.92 16.00
C GLU A 187 -18.84 -5.12 16.93
N VAL A 188 -18.84 -4.85 18.25
CA VAL A 188 -18.66 -5.84 19.33
C VAL A 188 -19.99 -6.38 19.80
#